data_AF-A0A238VA91-F1
#
_entry.id   AF-A0A238VA91-F1
#
_cell.length_a   1.000
_cell.length_b   1.000
_cell.length_c   1.000
_cell.angle_alpha   90.00
_cell.angle_beta   90.00
_cell.angle_gamma   90.00
#
_symmetry.space_group_name_H-M   'P 1'
#
loop_
_entity.id
_entity.type
_entity.pdbx_description
1 polymer ?
#
loop_
_entity_poly.entity_id
_entity_poly.type
_entity_poly.pdbx_seq_one_letter_code
_entity_poly.pdbx_strand_id
1 'polypeptide(L)'
;MSLRRFPAYLAIGLLVASCGHALPEMPEFDGSAWRKDPYGCTSRRAALLPSFTKYREQLYGARISDVDALLGHPDEEELSEQSEKIYIYYTATGPQCVKGHPRAAGGRVVLRFGATGTITEAQFPVSTVAP
;
A
#
# COMPACT_ATOMS: atom_id res chain seq x y z
N MET A 1 -14.55 -37.01 -47.64
CA MET A 1 -14.53 -35.71 -46.93
C MET A 1 -15.75 -35.62 -46.03
N SER A 2 -15.57 -35.67 -44.71
CA SER A 2 -16.50 -35.05 -43.77
C SER A 2 -15.73 -34.76 -42.49
N LEU A 3 -15.03 -33.62 -42.50
CA LEU A 3 -14.42 -33.07 -41.29
C LEU A 3 -15.56 -32.58 -40.41
N ARG A 4 -15.91 -33.38 -39.40
CA ARG A 4 -16.83 -33.01 -38.33
C ARG A 4 -16.17 -31.91 -37.53
N ARG A 5 -16.45 -30.66 -37.91
CA ARG A 5 -16.09 -29.45 -37.18
C ARG A 5 -16.82 -29.49 -35.84
N PHE A 6 -16.17 -30.08 -34.84
CA PHE A 6 -16.62 -29.96 -33.46
C PHE A 6 -16.62 -28.47 -33.09
N PRO A 7 -17.73 -27.94 -32.56
CA PRO A 7 -17.94 -26.51 -32.41
C PRO A 7 -16.91 -25.95 -31.44
N ALA A 8 -16.13 -24.98 -31.90
CA ALA A 8 -15.20 -24.16 -31.13
C ALA A 8 -15.93 -23.18 -30.18
N TYR A 9 -16.92 -23.69 -29.44
CA TYR A 9 -17.84 -22.92 -28.60
C TYR A 9 -17.80 -23.34 -27.12
N LEU A 10 -16.72 -24.00 -26.67
CA LEU A 10 -16.50 -24.35 -25.26
C LEU A 10 -15.25 -23.67 -24.70
N ALA A 11 -15.00 -22.43 -25.09
CA ALA A 11 -13.82 -21.66 -24.66
C ALA A 11 -14.15 -20.21 -24.28
N ILE A 12 -15.37 -19.96 -23.78
CA ILE A 12 -15.78 -18.65 -23.26
C ILE A 12 -16.39 -18.87 -21.88
N GLY A 13 -15.68 -18.45 -20.84
CA GLY A 13 -16.24 -18.42 -19.49
C GLY A 13 -15.27 -18.74 -18.36
N LEU A 14 -14.03 -18.24 -18.40
CA LEU A 14 -13.22 -18.15 -17.18
C LEU A 14 -12.89 -16.67 -16.94
N LEU A 15 -13.89 -15.93 -16.48
CA LEU A 15 -13.67 -14.63 -15.86
C LEU A 15 -12.94 -14.89 -14.54
N VAL A 16 -11.63 -14.67 -14.54
CA VAL A 16 -10.79 -14.74 -13.35
C VAL A 16 -11.28 -13.68 -12.36
N ALA A 17 -11.98 -14.10 -11.32
CA ALA A 17 -12.36 -13.24 -10.22
C ALA A 17 -11.09 -12.86 -9.44
N SER A 18 -10.68 -11.59 -9.49
CA SER A 18 -9.58 -11.05 -8.67
C SER A 18 -10.11 -10.76 -7.26
N CYS A 19 -9.37 -11.19 -6.23
CA CYS A 19 -9.76 -11.04 -4.81
C CYS A 19 -9.59 -9.60 -4.26
N GLY A 20 -9.18 -8.63 -5.08
CA GLY A 20 -8.91 -7.26 -4.64
C GLY A 20 -9.38 -6.20 -5.62
N HIS A 21 -9.48 -4.97 -5.15
CA HIS A 21 -9.94 -3.83 -5.95
C HIS A 21 -8.82 -2.84 -6.27
N ALA A 22 -9.08 -1.95 -7.22
CA ALA A 22 -8.20 -0.82 -7.51
C ALA A 22 -8.30 0.20 -6.40
N LEU A 23 -7.19 0.82 -6.02
CA LEU A 23 -7.24 1.99 -5.17
C LEU A 23 -8.03 3.10 -5.91
N PRO A 24 -9.01 3.75 -5.27
CA PRO A 24 -9.69 4.88 -5.91
C PRO A 24 -8.72 6.05 -6.12
N GLU A 25 -9.11 6.97 -7.00
CA GLU A 25 -8.38 8.23 -7.13
C GLU A 25 -8.45 9.03 -5.81
N MET A 26 -7.32 9.63 -5.46
CA MET A 26 -7.18 10.47 -4.26
C MET A 26 -6.71 11.87 -4.66
N PRO A 27 -7.62 12.72 -5.18
CA PRO A 27 -7.26 14.01 -5.74
C PRO A 27 -6.58 14.96 -4.73
N GLU A 28 -6.82 14.78 -3.44
CA GLU A 28 -6.20 15.58 -2.37
C GLU A 28 -4.82 15.05 -1.91
N PHE A 29 -4.37 13.91 -2.44
CA PHE A 29 -3.13 13.25 -2.03
C PHE A 29 -2.06 13.32 -3.13
N ASP A 30 -0.95 14.02 -2.84
CA ASP A 30 0.19 14.10 -3.75
C ASP A 30 1.16 12.92 -3.55
N GLY A 31 0.89 11.82 -4.27
CA GLY A 31 1.77 10.66 -4.30
C GLY A 31 3.16 10.95 -4.90
N SER A 32 3.33 12.01 -5.71
CA SER A 32 4.65 12.41 -6.20
C SER A 32 5.49 13.01 -5.07
N ALA A 33 4.91 13.92 -4.28
CA ALA A 33 5.57 14.51 -3.12
C ALA A 33 5.86 13.45 -2.03
N TRP A 34 4.94 12.50 -1.82
CA TRP A 34 5.15 11.38 -0.89
C TRP A 34 6.39 10.55 -1.24
N ARG A 35 6.53 10.18 -2.52
CA ARG A 35 7.67 9.39 -3.02
C ARG A 35 9.02 10.13 -2.94
N LYS A 36 9.00 11.46 -2.93
CA LYS A 36 10.18 12.32 -2.80
C LYS A 36 10.62 12.55 -1.35
N ASP A 37 10.05 11.81 -0.40
CA ASP A 37 10.37 11.89 1.02
C ASP A 37 10.61 10.50 1.62
N PRO A 38 11.61 9.75 1.11
CA PRO A 38 11.96 8.45 1.67
C PRO A 38 12.29 8.60 3.16
N TYR A 39 11.86 7.64 3.97
CA TYR A 39 11.99 7.66 5.43
C TYR A 39 11.31 8.85 6.15
N GLY A 40 10.52 9.67 5.43
CA GLY A 40 9.79 10.80 6.02
C GLY A 40 10.66 11.93 6.56
N CYS A 41 11.92 12.02 6.12
CA CYS A 41 12.93 12.89 6.73
C CYS A 41 12.77 14.38 6.40
N THR A 42 12.04 14.71 5.34
CA THR A 42 11.77 16.09 4.90
C THR A 42 10.40 16.60 5.35
N SER A 43 9.70 15.85 6.20
CA SER A 43 8.37 16.20 6.74
C SER A 43 7.26 16.38 5.70
N ARG A 44 7.47 15.98 4.44
CA ARG A 44 6.43 16.06 3.40
C ARG A 44 5.35 15.02 3.65
N ARG A 45 5.71 13.80 4.05
CA ARG A 45 4.73 12.76 4.40
C ARG A 45 3.87 13.14 5.60
N ALA A 46 4.44 13.85 6.58
CA ALA A 46 3.67 14.39 7.72
C ALA A 46 2.57 15.36 7.23
N ALA A 47 2.91 16.25 6.30
CA ALA A 47 1.96 17.21 5.74
C ALA A 47 0.86 16.55 4.87
N LEU A 48 1.18 15.43 4.21
CA LEU A 48 0.25 14.67 3.37
C LEU A 48 -0.58 13.64 4.15
N LEU A 49 -0.21 13.35 5.40
CA LEU A 49 -0.87 12.34 6.21
C LEU A 49 -2.38 12.60 6.43
N PRO A 50 -2.85 13.86 6.67
CA PRO A 50 -4.27 14.12 6.80
C PRO A 50 -5.06 13.80 5.54
N SER A 51 -4.53 14.13 4.35
CA SER A 51 -5.23 13.81 3.09
C SER A 51 -5.18 12.31 2.79
N PHE A 52 -4.11 11.61 3.15
CA PHE A 52 -4.03 10.16 3.00
C PHE A 52 -4.99 9.41 3.94
N THR A 53 -5.11 9.86 5.19
CA THR A 53 -5.94 9.19 6.21
C THR A 53 -7.43 9.26 5.90
N LYS A 54 -7.88 10.27 5.13
CA LYS A 54 -9.25 10.34 4.60
C LYS A 54 -9.64 9.08 3.81
N TYR A 55 -8.66 8.41 3.21
CA TYR A 55 -8.90 7.24 2.35
C TYR A 55 -8.63 5.90 3.03
N ARG A 56 -8.49 5.90 4.37
CA ARG A 56 -8.18 4.69 5.17
C ARG A 56 -9.07 3.50 4.81
N GLU A 57 -10.38 3.72 4.72
CA GLU A 57 -11.34 2.64 4.50
C GLU A 57 -11.17 2.02 3.11
N GLN A 58 -10.83 2.84 2.13
CA GLN A 58 -10.61 2.42 0.75
C GLN A 58 -9.24 1.76 0.55
N LEU A 59 -8.38 1.71 1.57
CA LEU A 59 -7.15 0.91 1.51
C LEU A 59 -7.46 -0.57 1.64
N TYR A 60 -8.43 -0.96 2.48
CA TYR A 60 -8.71 -2.36 2.76
C TYR A 60 -9.15 -3.10 1.50
N GLY A 61 -8.46 -4.18 1.12
CA GLY A 61 -8.72 -4.92 -0.10
C GLY A 61 -8.05 -4.35 -1.37
N ALA A 62 -7.38 -3.19 -1.27
CA ALA A 62 -6.60 -2.66 -2.38
C ALA A 62 -5.36 -3.51 -2.64
N ARG A 63 -4.97 -3.62 -3.92
CA ARG A 63 -3.83 -4.44 -4.33
C ARG A 63 -2.51 -3.73 -4.06
N ILE A 64 -1.50 -4.51 -3.72
CA ILE A 64 -0.14 -4.02 -3.50
C ILE A 64 0.43 -3.23 -4.69
N SER A 65 0.11 -3.63 -5.92
CA SER A 65 0.54 -2.91 -7.12
C SER A 65 -0.01 -1.48 -7.20
N ASP A 66 -1.24 -1.27 -6.70
CA ASP A 66 -1.86 0.05 -6.68
C ASP A 66 -1.26 0.92 -5.57
N VAL A 67 -0.86 0.29 -4.45
CA VAL A 67 -0.08 0.95 -3.38
C VAL A 67 1.30 1.35 -3.87
N ASP A 68 2.01 0.45 -4.57
CA ASP A 68 3.33 0.73 -5.16
C ASP A 68 3.27 1.88 -6.16
N ALA A 69 2.23 1.91 -7.00
CA ALA A 69 2.03 2.98 -7.97
C ALA A 69 1.85 4.35 -7.30
N LEU A 70 1.13 4.37 -6.17
CA LEU A 70 0.80 5.58 -5.44
C LEU A 70 1.92 6.06 -4.50
N LEU A 71 2.33 5.19 -3.56
CA LEU A 71 3.25 5.50 -2.47
C LEU A 71 4.71 5.23 -2.83
N GLY A 72 4.96 4.44 -3.87
CA GLY A 72 6.29 3.94 -4.20
C GLY A 72 6.76 2.86 -3.23
N HIS A 73 8.05 2.53 -3.35
CA HIS A 73 8.70 1.54 -2.50
C HIS A 73 8.59 1.92 -1.02
N PRO A 74 8.29 0.97 -0.12
CA PRO A 74 8.28 1.23 1.32
C PRO A 74 9.69 1.57 1.82
N ASP A 75 9.75 2.18 3.00
CA ASP A 75 11.04 2.42 3.66
C ASP A 75 11.58 1.13 4.29
N GLU A 76 10.67 0.28 4.79
CA GLU A 76 10.98 -1.08 5.25
C GLU A 76 9.94 -2.07 4.72
N GLU A 77 10.42 -3.23 4.30
CA GLU A 77 9.62 -4.38 3.91
C GLU A 77 9.93 -5.54 4.86
N GLU A 78 8.89 -6.07 5.52
CA GLU A 78 9.01 -7.19 6.44
C GLU A 78 8.06 -8.32 6.04
N LEU A 79 8.39 -9.53 6.51
CA LEU A 79 7.51 -10.68 6.46
C LEU A 79 7.10 -11.05 7.88
N SER A 80 5.80 -11.17 8.12
CA SER A 80 5.29 -11.63 9.41
C SER A 80 5.51 -13.13 9.60
N GLU A 81 5.39 -13.61 10.83
CA GLU A 81 5.36 -15.06 11.16
C GLU A 81 4.30 -15.82 10.34
N GLN A 82 3.23 -15.14 9.92
CA GLN A 82 2.15 -15.72 9.11
C GLN A 82 2.36 -15.52 7.60
N SER A 83 3.59 -15.19 7.18
CA SER A 83 3.94 -14.89 5.78
C SER A 83 3.14 -13.74 5.19
N GLU A 84 2.66 -12.81 6.02
CA GLU A 84 2.08 -11.56 5.53
C GLU A 84 3.20 -10.63 5.12
N LYS A 85 3.00 -9.91 4.02
CA LYS A 85 3.91 -8.82 3.64
C LYS A 85 3.56 -7.59 4.44
N ILE A 86 4.55 -6.89 5.00
CA ILE A 86 4.34 -5.68 5.80
C ILE A 86 5.16 -4.55 5.17
N TYR A 87 4.47 -3.49 4.74
CA TYR A 87 5.09 -2.26 4.23
C TYR A 87 5.04 -1.18 5.27
N ILE A 88 6.18 -0.51 5.45
CA ILE A 88 6.32 0.55 6.44
C ILE A 88 6.78 1.81 5.75
N TYR A 89 6.04 2.88 5.99
CA TYR A 89 6.38 4.22 5.55
C TYR A 89 6.47 5.13 6.76
N TYR A 90 7.66 5.62 7.07
CA TYR A 90 7.83 6.67 8.07
C TYR A 90 7.23 7.97 7.56
N THR A 91 6.48 8.63 8.43
CA THR A 91 5.76 9.87 8.11
C THR A 91 6.30 11.08 8.86
N ALA A 92 7.11 10.88 9.91
CA ALA A 92 7.71 11.95 10.69
C ALA A 92 9.22 11.75 10.83
N THR A 93 9.97 12.83 10.88
CA THR A 93 11.42 12.80 11.12
C THR A 93 11.73 12.11 12.45
N GLY A 94 12.73 11.24 12.44
CA GLY A 94 13.13 10.47 13.63
C GLY A 94 14.49 9.77 13.45
N PRO A 95 14.81 8.81 14.33
CA PRO A 95 16.06 8.04 14.27
C PRO A 95 16.35 7.42 12.91
N GLN A 96 15.33 7.05 12.14
CA GLN A 96 15.47 6.45 10.81
C GLN A 96 16.13 7.37 9.78
N CYS A 97 16.27 8.66 10.07
CA CYS A 97 16.86 9.64 9.16
C CYS A 97 18.39 9.70 9.21
N VAL A 98 19.03 9.01 10.16
CA VAL A 98 20.49 8.91 10.21
C VAL A 98 20.99 7.72 9.39
N LYS A 99 22.29 7.72 9.08
CA LYS A 99 22.94 6.63 8.36
C LYS A 99 22.71 5.29 9.08
N GLY A 100 22.31 4.28 8.32
CA GLY A 100 21.97 2.95 8.84
C GLY A 100 20.50 2.77 9.20
N HIS A 101 19.68 3.81 9.03
CA HIS A 101 18.23 3.80 9.21
C HIS A 101 17.76 3.03 10.46
N PRO A 102 18.22 3.40 11.67
CA PRO A 102 17.71 2.82 12.90
C PRO A 102 16.19 2.93 12.98
N ARG A 103 15.53 1.83 13.32
CA ARG A 103 14.08 1.76 13.33
C ARG A 103 13.47 2.77 14.30
N ALA A 104 12.52 3.58 13.84
CA ALA A 104 11.74 4.44 14.73
C ALA A 104 10.48 3.73 15.21
N ALA A 105 10.14 3.90 16.49
CA ALA A 105 8.97 3.25 17.09
C ALA A 105 7.64 3.89 16.67
N GLY A 106 7.64 5.19 16.33
CA GLY A 106 6.43 5.98 16.06
C GLY A 106 6.52 6.78 14.76
N GLY A 107 5.41 7.42 14.40
CA GLY A 107 5.34 8.27 13.20
C GLY A 107 5.49 7.47 11.91
N ARG A 108 4.74 6.38 11.77
CA ARG A 108 4.76 5.50 10.58
C ARG A 108 3.37 5.02 10.20
N VAL A 109 3.17 4.82 8.91
CA VAL A 109 2.09 4.04 8.34
C VAL A 109 2.59 2.60 8.16
N VAL A 110 1.79 1.63 8.58
CA VAL A 110 2.06 0.20 8.41
C VAL A 110 0.91 -0.42 7.62
N LEU A 111 1.23 -1.02 6.46
CA LEU A 111 0.27 -1.72 5.62
C LEU A 111 0.61 -3.21 5.61
N ARG A 112 -0.36 -4.05 5.98
CA ARG A 112 -0.23 -5.51 5.91
C ARG A 112 -0.96 -6.03 4.69
N PHE A 113 -0.34 -6.97 3.99
CA PHE A 113 -0.92 -7.64 2.85
C PHE A 113 -1.07 -9.13 3.14
N GLY A 114 -2.29 -9.64 2.90
CA GLY A 114 -2.56 -11.07 2.97
C GLY A 114 -1.97 -11.83 1.78
N ALA A 115 -2.19 -13.15 1.75
CA ALA A 115 -1.67 -14.04 0.71
C ALA A 115 -2.12 -13.69 -0.72
N THR A 116 -3.22 -12.95 -0.87
CA THR A 116 -3.74 -12.47 -2.16
C THR A 116 -3.07 -11.18 -2.66
N GLY A 117 -2.11 -10.63 -1.91
CA GLY A 117 -1.46 -9.36 -2.25
C GLY A 117 -2.37 -8.14 -2.09
N THR A 118 -3.37 -8.24 -1.21
CA THR A 118 -4.33 -7.17 -0.90
C THR A 118 -4.17 -6.72 0.54
N ILE A 119 -4.43 -5.44 0.81
CA ILE A 119 -4.34 -4.90 2.17
C ILE A 119 -5.38 -5.58 3.07
N THR A 120 -4.90 -6.17 4.17
CA THR A 120 -5.73 -6.72 5.26
C THR A 120 -5.75 -5.81 6.48
N GLU A 121 -4.74 -4.97 6.64
CA GLU A 121 -4.66 -4.00 7.74
C GLU A 121 -3.90 -2.74 7.31
N ALA A 122 -4.39 -1.57 7.72
CA ALA A 122 -3.70 -0.30 7.56
C ALA A 122 -3.66 0.45 8.89
N GLN A 123 -2.47 0.53 9.49
CA GLN A 123 -2.22 1.28 10.72
C GLN A 123 -1.63 2.64 10.38
N PHE A 124 -2.20 3.70 10.94
CA PHE A 124 -1.73 5.08 10.79
C PHE A 124 -1.18 5.56 12.13
N PRO A 125 -0.23 6.51 12.15
CA PRO A 125 0.28 7.04 13.40
C PRO A 125 -0.85 7.75 14.15
N VAL A 126 -0.91 7.51 15.46
CA VAL A 126 -1.88 8.16 16.33
C VAL A 126 -1.54 9.65 16.36
N SER A 127 -2.50 10.52 16.04
CA SER A 127 -2.33 11.96 16.21
C SER A 127 -2.23 12.26 17.70
N THR A 128 -1.02 12.31 18.24
CA THR A 128 -0.79 12.84 19.58
C THR A 128 -0.94 14.35 19.49
N VAL A 129 -2.18 14.83 19.57
CA VAL A 129 -2.44 16.19 20.02
C VAL A 129 -1.93 16.22 21.46
N ALA A 130 -0.75 16.81 21.68
CA ALA A 130 -0.32 17.15 23.02
C ALA A 130 -1.33 18.15 23.60
N PRO A 131 -1.82 17.95 24.84
CA PRO A 131 -2.70 18.92 25.49
C PRO A 131 -2.02 20.28 25.70
#